data_AF-A0A2R2X0X4-F1
#
_entry.id   AF-A0A2R2X0X4-F1
#
_cell.length_a   1.000
_cell.length_b   1.000
_cell.length_c   1.000
_cell.angle_alpha   90.00
_cell.angle_beta   90.00
_cell.angle_gamma   90.00
#
_symmetry.space_group_name_H-M   'P 1'
#
loop_
_entity.id
_entity.type
_entity.pdbx_description
1 polymer ?
#
loop_
_entity_poly.entity_id
_entity_poly.type
_entity_poly.pdbx_seq_one_letter_code
_entity_poly.pdbx_strand_id
1 'polypeptide(L)'
;LLCMLSVNDLMLCTTALPKILSLFWFNDREINFNACLTQMFFIHSLSTIESGFLLAMAFDRYVAICNPLKHSTILTHGVIMALSSAIVLRGIILLTPHPFLL
;
A
#
# COMPACT_ATOMS: atom_id res chain seq x y z
N LEU A 1 6.71 7.63 -7.66
CA LEU A 1 6.76 6.37 -6.88
C LEU A 1 7.10 6.63 -5.42
N LEU A 2 8.25 7.25 -5.10
CA LEU A 2 8.63 7.61 -3.71
C LEU A 2 7.55 8.37 -2.93
N CYS A 3 6.95 9.43 -3.48
CA CYS A 3 5.87 10.16 -2.78
C CYS A 3 4.63 9.29 -2.53
N MET A 4 4.31 8.38 -3.46
CA MET A 4 3.18 7.46 -3.30
C MET A 4 3.47 6.41 -2.22
N LEU A 5 4.72 5.92 -2.17
CA LEU A 5 5.19 5.04 -1.11
C LEU A 5 5.10 5.72 0.26
N SER A 6 5.60 6.97 0.40
CA SER A 6 5.51 7.69 1.68
C SER A 6 4.07 7.95 2.13
N VAL A 7 3.15 8.19 1.20
CA VAL A 7 1.71 8.31 1.52
C VAL A 7 1.16 6.98 2.02
N ASN A 8 1.57 5.87 1.41
CA ASN A 8 1.18 4.53 1.85
C ASN A 8 1.73 4.20 3.25
N ASP A 9 3.00 4.53 3.52
CA ASP A 9 3.62 4.36 4.84
C ASP A 9 2.87 5.16 5.92
N LEU A 10 2.49 6.40 5.60
CA LEU A 10 1.70 7.23 6.50
C LEU A 10 0.31 6.64 6.76
N MET A 11 -0.37 6.12 5.74
CA MET A 11 -1.66 5.43 5.88
C MET A 11 -1.53 4.17 6.75
N LEU A 12 -0.47 3.38 6.56
CA LEU A 12 -0.20 2.16 7.32
C LEU A 12 0.05 2.49 8.78
N CYS A 13 0.93 3.46 9.05
CA CYS A 13 1.17 4.00 10.39
C CYS A 13 -0.15 4.50 11.02
N THR A 14 -0.94 5.29 10.29
CA THR A 14 -2.22 5.81 10.78
C THR A 14 -3.23 4.70 11.11
N THR A 15 -3.14 3.54 10.48
CA THR A 15 -4.02 2.40 10.76
C THR A 15 -3.54 1.59 11.98
N ALA A 16 -2.23 1.37 12.11
CA ALA A 16 -1.66 0.54 13.18
C ALA A 16 -1.50 1.31 14.50
N LEU A 17 -1.04 2.57 14.44
CA LEU A 17 -0.67 3.36 15.62
C LEU A 17 -1.83 3.64 16.57
N PRO A 18 -3.06 3.99 16.13
CA PRO A 18 -4.15 4.27 17.06
C PRO A 18 -4.47 3.08 17.97
N LYS A 19 -4.40 1.84 17.46
CA LYS A 19 -4.63 0.66 18.29
C LYS A 19 -3.49 0.41 19.28
N ILE A 20 -2.24 0.61 18.85
CA ILE A 20 -1.07 0.50 19.74
C ILE A 20 -1.14 1.55 20.85
N LEU A 21 -1.49 2.80 20.50
CA LEU A 21 -1.64 3.90 21.45
C LEU A 21 -2.79 3.64 22.43
N SER A 22 -3.91 3.12 21.92
CA SER A 22 -5.09 2.75 22.72
C SER A 22 -4.76 1.65 23.74
N LEU A 23 -4.01 0.64 23.32
CA LEU A 23 -3.53 -0.42 24.21
C LEU A 23 -2.59 0.11 25.30
N PHE A 24 -1.70 1.06 24.96
CA PHE A 24 -0.72 1.59 25.91
C PHE A 24 -1.30 2.61 26.90
N TRP A 25 -2.12 3.56 26.43
CA TRP A 25 -2.66 4.64 27.27
C TRP A 25 -3.94 4.27 28.01
N PHE A 26 -4.83 3.50 27.38
CA PHE A 26 -6.13 3.15 27.97
C PHE A 26 -6.19 1.72 28.48
N ASN A 27 -5.11 0.93 28.30
CA ASN A 27 -5.09 -0.52 28.57
C ASN A 27 -6.27 -1.26 27.89
N ASP A 28 -6.73 -0.73 26.75
CA ASP A 28 -7.85 -1.26 25.98
C ASP A 28 -7.40 -2.47 25.14
N ARG A 29 -7.40 -3.62 25.82
CA ARG A 29 -6.96 -4.91 25.27
C ARG A 29 -7.99 -5.57 24.36
N GLU A 30 -9.23 -5.14 24.44
CA GLU A 30 -10.32 -5.67 23.65
C GLU A 30 -10.39 -4.92 22.32
N ILE A 31 -10.76 -5.61 21.24
CA ILE A 31 -11.05 -4.97 19.96
C ILE A 31 -12.39 -5.51 19.48
N ASN A 32 -13.30 -4.61 19.10
CA ASN A 32 -14.54 -5.03 18.49
C ASN A 32 -14.24 -5.79 17.18
N PHE A 33 -14.93 -6.88 16.92
CA PHE A 33 -14.75 -7.73 15.74
C PHE A 33 -14.74 -6.92 14.43
N ASN A 34 -15.69 -5.98 14.28
CA ASN A 34 -15.77 -5.12 13.10
C ASN A 34 -14.55 -4.18 12.96
N ALA A 35 -14.02 -3.67 14.08
CA ALA A 35 -12.83 -2.83 14.09
C ALA A 35 -11.58 -3.65 13.75
N CYS A 36 -11.48 -4.89 14.25
CA CYS A 36 -10.41 -5.83 13.93
C CYS A 36 -10.40 -6.17 12.43
N LEU A 37 -11.55 -6.55 11.87
CA LEU A 37 -11.68 -6.82 10.44
C LEU A 37 -11.28 -5.63 9.58
N THR A 38 -11.75 -4.43 9.95
CA THR A 38 -11.42 -3.19 9.24
C THR A 38 -9.91 -2.91 9.30
N GLN A 39 -9.30 -3.03 10.49
CA GLN A 39 -7.87 -2.83 10.68
C GLN A 39 -7.03 -3.85 9.88
N MET A 40 -7.41 -5.12 9.92
CA MET A 40 -6.74 -6.20 9.18
C MET A 40 -6.85 -5.99 7.66
N PHE A 41 -8.03 -5.62 7.17
CA PHE A 41 -8.24 -5.29 5.76
C PHE A 41 -7.34 -4.15 5.29
N PHE A 42 -7.28 -3.05 6.05
CA PHE A 42 -6.42 -1.91 5.70
C PHE A 42 -4.94 -2.28 5.74
N ILE A 43 -4.47 -2.97 6.79
CA ILE A 43 -3.06 -3.37 6.90
C ILE A 43 -2.65 -4.23 5.71
N HIS A 44 -3.39 -5.30 5.42
CA HIS A 44 -3.02 -6.18 4.31
C HIS A 44 -3.14 -5.48 2.95
N SER A 45 -4.13 -4.59 2.77
CA SER A 45 -4.31 -3.85 1.51
C SER A 45 -3.13 -2.90 1.30
N LEU A 46 -2.77 -2.13 2.31
CA LEU A 46 -1.66 -1.18 2.27
C LEU A 46 -0.30 -1.89 2.10
N SER A 47 -0.08 -3.05 2.74
CA SER A 47 1.13 -3.85 2.52
C SER A 47 1.21 -4.39 1.09
N THR A 48 0.09 -4.79 0.50
CA THR A 48 0.05 -5.22 -0.92
C THR A 48 0.40 -4.06 -1.85
N ILE A 49 -0.15 -2.87 -1.58
CA ILE A 49 0.14 -1.65 -2.33
C ILE A 49 1.61 -1.25 -2.20
N GLU A 50 2.17 -1.30 -0.99
CA GLU A 50 3.59 -1.02 -0.72
C GLU A 50 4.50 -1.91 -1.57
N SER A 51 4.25 -3.22 -1.54
CA SER A 51 5.02 -4.20 -2.34
C SER A 51 4.95 -3.91 -3.84
N GLY A 52 3.79 -3.47 -4.33
CA GLY A 52 3.61 -3.05 -5.72
C GLY A 52 4.42 -1.80 -6.06
N PHE A 53 4.47 -0.80 -5.18
CA PHE A 53 5.30 0.39 -5.37
C PHE A 53 6.79 0.06 -5.33
N LEU A 54 7.24 -0.80 -4.41
CA LEU A 54 8.62 -1.27 -4.36
C LEU A 54 9.01 -1.99 -5.66
N LEU A 55 8.14 -2.89 -6.16
CA LEU A 55 8.34 -3.56 -7.44
C LEU A 55 8.43 -2.57 -8.60
N ALA A 56 7.55 -1.56 -8.64
CA ALA A 56 7.58 -0.52 -9.66
C ALA A 56 8.89 0.29 -9.63
N MET A 57 9.43 0.59 -8.43
CA MET A 57 10.73 1.27 -8.30
C MET A 57 11.90 0.38 -8.72
N ALA A 58 11.86 -0.91 -8.37
CA ALA A 58 12.88 -1.85 -8.82
C ALA A 58 12.89 -1.98 -10.35
N PHE A 59 11.70 -2.05 -10.96
CA PHE A 59 11.53 -2.09 -12.40
C PHE A 59 12.00 -0.80 -13.09
N ASP A 60 11.65 0.36 -12.54
CA ASP A 60 12.14 1.67 -12.99
C ASP A 60 13.68 1.69 -13.03
N ARG A 61 14.34 1.32 -11.91
CA ARG A 61 15.81 1.29 -11.86
C ARG A 61 16.42 0.27 -12.82
N TYR A 62 15.79 -0.89 -13.01
CA TYR A 62 16.23 -1.89 -13.97
C TYR A 62 16.19 -1.36 -15.41
N VAL A 63 15.07 -0.74 -15.81
CA VAL A 63 14.91 -0.17 -17.16
C VAL A 63 15.87 1.00 -17.40
N ALA A 64 16.09 1.85 -16.39
CA ALA A 64 17.04 2.96 -16.46
C ALA A 64 18.48 2.49 -16.76
N ILE A 65 18.89 1.34 -16.20
CA ILE A 65 20.23 0.76 -16.40
C ILE A 65 20.33 0.03 -17.74
N CYS A 66 19.35 -0.84 -18.05
CA CYS A 66 19.44 -1.71 -19.23
C CYS A 66 19.10 -1.00 -20.55
N ASN A 67 18.29 0.07 -20.53
CA ASN A 67 17.80 0.75 -21.74
C ASN A 67 17.66 2.28 -21.55
N PRO A 68 18.77 3.02 -21.33
CA PRO A 68 18.74 4.45 -20.99
C PRO A 68 18.08 5.33 -22.08
N LEU A 69 18.24 4.99 -23.37
CA LEU A 69 17.65 5.73 -24.50
C LEU A 69 16.12 5.62 -24.61
N LYS A 70 15.54 4.56 -24.04
CA LYS A 70 14.09 4.28 -24.07
C LYS A 70 13.39 4.64 -22.75
N HIS A 71 14.15 4.87 -21.69
CA HIS A 71 13.62 5.18 -20.37
C HIS A 71 12.78 6.48 -20.35
N SER A 72 13.25 7.52 -21.04
CA SER A 72 12.57 8.83 -21.06
C SER A 72 11.21 8.81 -21.78
N THR A 73 11.01 7.89 -22.73
CA THR A 73 9.75 7.74 -23.48
C THR A 73 8.79 6.71 -22.88
N ILE A 74 9.28 5.72 -22.14
CA ILE A 74 8.45 4.65 -21.55
C ILE A 74 7.91 5.04 -20.16
N LEU A 75 8.68 5.78 -19.36
CA LEU A 75 8.32 6.09 -17.98
C LEU A 75 7.93 7.55 -17.77
N THR A 76 6.96 8.01 -18.55
CA THR A 76 6.35 9.33 -18.37
C THR A 76 5.50 9.38 -17.10
N HIS A 77 5.28 10.57 -16.54
CA HIS A 77 4.38 10.79 -15.39
C HIS A 77 3.01 10.11 -15.56
N GLY A 78 2.45 10.09 -16.77
CA GLY A 78 1.19 9.40 -17.04
C GLY A 78 1.23 7.88 -16.81
N VAL A 79 2.31 7.22 -17.21
CA VAL A 79 2.49 5.77 -17.00
C VAL A 79 2.70 5.44 -15.53
N ILE A 80 3.47 6.26 -14.82
CA ILE A 80 3.66 6.12 -13.37
C ILE A 80 2.32 6.25 -12.65
N MET A 81 1.49 7.24 -13.01
CA MET A 81 0.16 7.42 -12.42
C MET A 81 -0.77 6.24 -12.72
N ALA A 82 -0.76 5.73 -13.95
CA ALA A 82 -1.57 4.57 -14.34
C ALA A 82 -1.12 3.27 -13.64
N LEU A 83 0.19 3.06 -13.50
CA LEU A 83 0.73 1.92 -12.76
C LEU A 83 0.38 2.02 -11.28
N SER A 84 0.53 3.21 -10.69
CA SER A 84 0.17 3.45 -9.29
C SER A 84 -1.32 3.23 -9.04
N SER A 85 -2.21 3.70 -9.93
CA SER A 85 -3.64 3.45 -9.78
C SER A 85 -3.98 1.96 -9.92
N ALA A 86 -3.33 1.23 -10.84
CA ALA A 86 -3.51 -0.21 -10.99
C ALA A 86 -3.06 -1.00 -9.75
N ILE A 87 -1.95 -0.61 -9.11
CA ILE A 87 -1.47 -1.21 -7.86
C ILE A 87 -2.48 -1.00 -6.74
N VAL A 88 -2.98 0.22 -6.56
CA VAL A 88 -3.99 0.55 -5.55
C VAL A 88 -5.28 -0.23 -5.79
N LEU A 89 -5.76 -0.25 -7.04
CA LEU A 89 -6.98 -0.97 -7.41
C LEU A 89 -6.84 -2.47 -7.15
N ARG A 90 -5.70 -3.09 -7.49
CA ARG A 90 -5.44 -4.50 -7.19
C ARG A 90 -5.44 -4.76 -5.69
N GLY A 91 -4.75 -3.94 -4.90
CA GLY A 91 -4.72 -4.08 -3.44
C GLY A 91 -6.10 -4.07 -2.81
N ILE A 92 -6.99 -3.18 -3.27
CA ILE A 92 -8.36 -3.10 -2.77
C ILE A 92 -9.20 -4.31 -3.23
N ILE A 93 -9.20 -4.63 -4.53
CA ILE A 93 -10.06 -5.67 -5.10
C ILE A 93 -9.68 -7.06 -4.57
N LEU A 94 -8.38 -7.39 -4.52
CA LEU A 94 -7.92 -8.72 -4.07
C LEU A 94 -8.29 -9.02 -2.62
N LEU A 95 -8.35 -7.98 -1.79
CA LEU A 95 -8.61 -8.14 -0.36
C LEU A 95 -10.05 -7.87 0.03
N THR A 96 -10.86 -7.29 -0.86
CA THR A 96 -12.30 -7.10 -0.65
C THR A 96 -13.00 -8.41 -0.24
N PRO A 97 -12.74 -9.60 -0.83
CA PRO A 97 -13.46 -10.82 -0.42
C PRO A 97 -13.11 -11.32 0.99
N HIS A 98 -11.93 -10.98 1.53
CA HIS A 98 -11.45 -11.51 2.82
C HIS A 98 -12.35 -11.19 4.02
N PRO A 99 -12.78 -9.93 4.25
CA PRO A 99 -13.68 -9.58 5.35
C PRO A 99 -15.14 -10.01 5.13
N PHE A 100 -15.55 -10.36 3.90
CA PHE A 100 -16.91 -10.90 3.64
C PHE A 100 -16.97 -12.43 3.78
N LEU A 101 -15.83 -13.12 3.72
CA LEU A 101 -15.75 -14.58 3.84
C LEU A 101 -15.65 -15.09 5.30
N LEU A 102 -15.43 -14.19 6.25
CA LEU A 102 -15.11 -14.46 7.66
C LEU A 102 -16.24 -13.97 8.56
#